data_AF-A0A813DJD2-F1
#
_entry.id   AF-A0A813DJD2-F1
#
_cell.length_a   1.000
_cell.length_b   1.000
_cell.length_c   1.000
_cell.angle_alpha   90.00
_cell.angle_beta   90.00
_cell.angle_gamma   90.00
#
_symmetry.space_group_name_H-M   'P 1'
#
loop_
_entity.id
_entity.type
_entity.pdbx_description
1 polymer ?
#
loop_
_entity_poly.entity_id
_entity_poly.type
_entity_poly.pdbx_seq_one_letter_code
_entity_poly.pdbx_strand_id
1 'polypeptide(L)'
;MLRLSAMKIARQPGLRSLQPSVAGAMALRGLSTSASPMSQNVVRYPTLDEVRKMPTCFFELPSETLFLMAESGSYQACEERLIRDVMRVDGVEWPEANKVVHKMAAANDKMLGKTILPHKLGISTAVVSGIVSIPLIFHLPTVELFNRHFVTSDVPEPKDLETFWEIGAWSWNWMEPVLGTASFVLLTMQFTRNLMVSIDMQPWTSRMRSYRADQLAAKYPQYNRNILRDFVKTAPFAQRLGGTPEASS
;
A
#
# COMPACT_ATOMS: atom_id res chain seq x y z
N MET A 1 20.41 36.84 -21.81
CA MET A 1 19.60 35.88 -22.58
C MET A 1 19.47 34.59 -21.79
N LEU A 2 18.40 34.47 -20.98
CA LEU A 2 18.11 33.29 -20.17
C LEU A 2 17.27 32.31 -21.00
N ARG A 3 17.84 31.15 -21.37
CA ARG A 3 17.11 30.05 -21.99
C ARG A 3 16.25 29.37 -20.94
N LEU A 4 14.94 29.66 -20.96
CA LEU A 4 13.91 28.85 -20.32
C LEU A 4 13.92 27.44 -20.93
N SER A 5 14.55 26.50 -20.22
CA SER A 5 14.44 25.07 -20.50
C SER A 5 13.02 24.63 -20.18
N ALA A 6 12.23 24.38 -21.23
CA ALA A 6 10.92 23.77 -21.15
C ALA A 6 11.04 22.35 -20.57
N MET A 7 10.83 22.22 -19.26
CA MET A 7 10.73 20.96 -18.57
C MET A 7 9.43 20.29 -19.02
N LYS A 8 9.56 19.39 -20.01
CA LYS A 8 8.49 18.47 -20.43
C LYS A 8 8.12 17.63 -19.21
N ILE A 9 7.03 18.01 -18.54
CA ILE A 9 6.35 17.17 -17.56
C ILE A 9 5.83 15.97 -18.33
N ALA A 10 6.59 14.88 -18.30
CA ALA A 10 6.12 13.58 -18.74
C ALA A 10 4.92 13.24 -17.85
N ARG A 11 3.71 13.32 -18.42
CA ARG A 11 2.53 12.71 -17.84
C ARG A 11 2.88 11.25 -17.59
N GLN A 12 3.11 10.87 -16.34
CA GLN A 12 3.07 9.47 -15.98
C GLN A 12 1.65 8.99 -16.32
N PRO A 13 1.48 8.04 -17.25
CA PRO A 13 0.18 7.43 -17.44
C PRO A 13 -0.22 6.85 -16.10
N GLY A 14 -1.38 7.31 -15.60
CA GLY A 14 -1.87 6.92 -14.29
C GLY A 14 -1.74 5.41 -14.11
N LEU A 15 -1.20 5.04 -12.94
CA LEU A 15 -1.38 3.73 -12.34
C LEU A 15 -2.89 3.47 -12.26
N ARG A 16 -3.47 3.05 -13.39
CA ARG A 16 -4.70 2.30 -13.43
C ARG A 16 -4.42 1.14 -12.48
N SER A 17 -5.15 1.12 -11.37
CA SER A 17 -5.38 -0.11 -10.63
C SER A 17 -5.56 -1.22 -11.65
N LEU A 18 -4.59 -2.11 -11.75
CA LEU A 18 -4.66 -3.31 -12.55
C LEU A 18 -5.76 -4.17 -11.93
N GLN A 19 -7.01 -3.83 -12.24
CA GLN A 19 -7.98 -4.88 -12.46
C GLN A 19 -7.40 -5.69 -13.61
N PRO A 20 -7.17 -7.01 -13.45
CA PRO A 20 -6.78 -7.84 -14.56
C PRO A 20 -7.93 -7.80 -15.57
N SER A 21 -7.76 -6.98 -16.61
CA SER A 21 -8.58 -7.02 -17.81
C SER A 21 -8.28 -8.35 -18.47
N VAL A 22 -9.22 -9.27 -18.28
CA VAL A 22 -9.28 -10.58 -18.89
C VAL A 22 -9.58 -10.40 -20.38
N ALA A 23 -8.59 -10.02 -21.20
CA ALA A 23 -8.66 -10.10 -22.67
C ALA A 23 -7.32 -9.70 -23.29
N GLY A 24 -6.36 -10.63 -23.29
CA GLY A 24 -5.11 -10.49 -24.02
C GLY A 24 -4.74 -11.84 -24.62
N ALA A 25 -5.31 -12.12 -25.79
CA ALA A 25 -5.01 -13.31 -26.58
C ALA A 25 -3.54 -13.31 -27.00
N MET A 26 -2.67 -13.93 -26.20
CA MET A 26 -1.34 -14.32 -26.64
C MET A 26 -1.34 -15.77 -27.08
N ALA A 27 -0.88 -15.96 -28.32
CA ALA A 27 -0.79 -17.21 -29.02
C ALA A 27 0.04 -18.23 -28.23
N LEU A 28 -0.64 -19.19 -27.61
CA LEU A 28 -0.08 -20.46 -27.13
C LEU A 28 0.45 -21.25 -28.33
N ARG A 29 1.73 -21.05 -28.63
CA ARG A 29 2.44 -21.80 -29.65
C ARG A 29 2.83 -23.16 -29.05
N GLY A 30 2.04 -24.19 -29.34
CA GLY A 30 2.49 -25.58 -29.39
C GLY A 30 2.58 -26.34 -28.07
N LEU A 31 1.49 -26.38 -27.29
CA LEU A 31 1.26 -27.55 -26.42
C LEU A 31 0.54 -28.60 -27.25
N SER A 32 1.23 -29.71 -27.49
CA SER A 32 0.71 -30.89 -28.15
C SER A 32 -0.60 -31.33 -27.49
N THR A 33 -1.72 -31.08 -28.16
CA THR A 33 -3.05 -31.57 -27.77
C THR A 33 -3.09 -33.06 -28.07
N SER A 34 -2.50 -33.88 -27.19
CA SER A 34 -2.99 -35.25 -27.06
C SER A 34 -4.43 -35.13 -26.58
N ALA A 35 -5.37 -35.41 -27.47
CA ALA A 35 -6.80 -35.44 -27.16
C ALA A 35 -7.04 -36.53 -26.11
N SER A 36 -6.90 -36.18 -24.83
CA SER A 36 -7.34 -37.04 -23.74
C SER A 36 -8.86 -37.14 -23.84
N PRO A 37 -9.40 -38.38 -23.87
CA PRO A 37 -10.85 -38.58 -23.91
C PRO A 37 -11.48 -37.85 -22.72
N MET A 38 -12.65 -37.24 -22.95
CA MET A 38 -13.42 -36.48 -21.96
C MET A 38 -13.66 -37.31 -20.70
N SER A 39 -12.69 -37.25 -19.78
CA SER A 39 -12.74 -37.88 -18.48
C SER A 39 -13.88 -37.19 -17.72
N GLN A 40 -14.84 -37.99 -17.29
CA GLN A 40 -15.90 -37.54 -16.39
C GLN A 40 -15.26 -36.72 -15.26
N ASN A 41 -15.84 -35.57 -14.93
CA ASN A 41 -15.41 -34.66 -13.85
C ASN A 41 -15.54 -35.36 -12.48
N VAL A 42 -14.70 -36.36 -12.21
CA VAL A 42 -14.55 -36.97 -10.91
C VAL A 42 -13.69 -36.01 -10.09
N VAL A 43 -14.27 -35.45 -9.03
CA VAL A 43 -13.55 -34.61 -8.07
C VAL A 43 -12.42 -35.45 -7.47
N ARG A 44 -11.18 -35.18 -7.86
CA ARG A 44 -9.99 -35.83 -7.32
C ARG A 44 -9.43 -34.97 -6.19
N TYR A 45 -9.37 -35.54 -4.99
CA TYR A 45 -8.66 -34.94 -3.87
C TYR A 45 -7.16 -35.26 -3.96
N PRO A 46 -6.27 -34.33 -3.55
CA PRO A 46 -4.83 -34.58 -3.51
C PRO A 46 -4.49 -35.77 -2.60
N THR A 47 -3.57 -36.64 -3.06
CA THR A 47 -3.10 -37.77 -2.24
C THR A 47 -2.00 -37.33 -1.27
N LEU A 48 -1.77 -38.06 -0.17
CA LEU A 48 -0.73 -37.71 0.81
C LEU A 48 0.67 -37.68 0.20
N ASP A 49 0.95 -38.56 -0.76
CA ASP A 49 2.25 -38.62 -1.42
C ASP A 49 2.47 -37.45 -2.39
N GLU A 50 1.40 -36.94 -3.01
CA GLU A 50 1.46 -35.68 -3.78
C GLU A 50 1.72 -34.50 -2.84
N VAL A 51 1.02 -34.43 -1.71
CA VAL A 51 1.15 -33.35 -0.71
C VAL A 51 2.57 -33.29 -0.15
N ARG A 52 3.20 -34.44 0.11
CA ARG A 52 4.60 -34.51 0.60
C ARG A 52 5.62 -34.00 -0.42
N LYS A 53 5.29 -34.03 -1.71
CA LYS A 53 6.15 -33.53 -2.79
C LYS A 53 5.88 -32.06 -3.12
N MET A 54 4.88 -31.44 -2.50
CA MET A 54 4.57 -30.04 -2.77
C MET A 54 5.71 -29.14 -2.26
N PRO A 55 6.21 -28.23 -3.10
CA PRO A 55 7.24 -27.29 -2.70
C PRO A 55 6.71 -26.37 -1.61
N THR A 56 7.50 -26.21 -0.56
CA THR A 56 7.17 -25.34 0.58
C THR A 56 7.92 -24.02 0.53
N CYS A 57 9.02 -23.96 -0.23
CA CYS A 57 9.87 -22.80 -0.39
C CYS A 57 10.09 -22.44 -1.86
N PHE A 58 10.38 -21.17 -2.14
CA PHE A 58 10.57 -20.67 -3.51
C PHE A 58 11.77 -21.28 -4.22
N PHE A 59 12.86 -21.59 -3.50
CA PHE A 59 14.04 -22.21 -4.09
C PHE A 59 13.78 -23.64 -4.60
N GLU A 60 12.73 -24.32 -4.13
CA GLU A 60 12.32 -25.66 -4.56
C GLU A 60 11.51 -25.62 -5.87
N LEU A 61 11.00 -24.46 -6.27
CA LEU A 61 10.14 -24.31 -7.44
C LEU A 61 10.94 -24.43 -8.76
N PRO A 62 10.35 -25.05 -9.80
CA PRO A 62 10.96 -25.03 -11.13
C PRO A 62 10.96 -23.60 -11.70
N SER A 63 11.93 -23.32 -12.58
CA SER A 63 12.14 -21.97 -13.13
C SER A 63 10.91 -21.42 -13.88
N GLU A 64 10.14 -22.28 -14.53
CA GLU A 64 8.90 -21.90 -15.22
C GLU A 64 7.84 -21.38 -14.23
N THR A 65 7.60 -22.10 -13.13
CA THR A 65 6.65 -21.65 -12.09
C THR A 65 7.09 -20.36 -11.43
N LEU A 66 8.39 -20.20 -11.14
CA LEU A 66 8.93 -18.95 -10.61
C LEU A 66 8.74 -17.78 -11.58
N PHE A 67 8.91 -18.03 -12.87
CA PHE A 67 8.67 -17.02 -13.90
C PHE A 67 7.20 -16.55 -13.87
N LEU A 68 6.25 -17.49 -13.87
CA LEU A 68 4.82 -17.19 -13.80
C LEU A 68 4.44 -16.46 -12.50
N MET A 69 5.00 -16.85 -11.36
CA MET A 69 4.76 -16.18 -10.07
C MET A 69 5.39 -14.78 -9.99
N ALA A 70 6.54 -14.60 -10.65
CA ALA A 70 7.16 -13.28 -10.76
C ALA A 70 6.33 -12.36 -11.68
N GLU A 71 5.77 -12.88 -12.77
CA GLU A 71 4.84 -12.14 -13.64
C GLU A 71 3.56 -11.75 -12.91
N SER A 72 3.08 -12.55 -11.95
CA SER A 72 1.96 -12.20 -11.08
C SER A 72 2.30 -11.21 -9.96
N GLY A 73 3.57 -10.77 -9.88
CA GLY A 73 4.02 -9.76 -8.92
C GLY A 73 4.46 -10.31 -7.55
N SER A 74 4.71 -11.61 -7.43
CA SER A 74 5.26 -12.17 -6.19
C SER A 74 6.71 -11.75 -5.99
N TYR A 75 6.95 -10.88 -5.01
CA TYR A 75 8.29 -10.39 -4.67
C TYR A 75 9.29 -11.52 -4.39
N GLN A 76 8.87 -12.55 -3.64
CA GLN A 76 9.73 -13.69 -3.29
C GLN A 76 10.14 -14.52 -4.51
N ALA A 77 9.27 -14.62 -5.52
CA ALA A 77 9.61 -15.27 -6.78
C ALA A 77 10.59 -14.43 -7.61
N CYS A 78 10.41 -13.10 -7.64
CA CYS A 78 11.37 -12.19 -8.28
C CYS A 78 12.75 -12.24 -7.61
N GLU A 79 12.79 -12.28 -6.29
CA GLU A 79 14.03 -12.41 -5.50
C GLU A 79 14.75 -13.72 -5.82
N GLU A 80 14.06 -14.87 -5.78
CA GLU A 80 14.66 -16.16 -6.12
C GLU A 80 15.15 -16.22 -7.57
N ARG A 81 14.42 -15.61 -8.52
CA ARG A 81 14.90 -15.49 -9.90
C ARG A 81 16.19 -14.68 -10.00
N LEU A 82 16.30 -13.59 -9.24
CA LEU A 82 17.52 -12.79 -9.18
C LEU A 82 18.68 -13.59 -8.56
N ILE A 83 18.42 -14.39 -7.52
CA ILE A 83 19.42 -15.29 -6.93
C ILE A 83 19.94 -16.28 -7.99
N ARG A 84 19.05 -16.93 -8.75
CA ARG A 84 19.44 -17.87 -9.82
C ARG A 84 20.23 -17.20 -10.93
N ASP A 85 19.91 -15.94 -11.25
CA ASP A 85 20.68 -15.18 -12.23
C ASP A 85 22.09 -14.86 -11.75
N VAL A 86 22.25 -14.46 -10.47
CA VAL A 86 23.56 -14.29 -9.83
C VAL A 86 24.36 -15.59 -9.84
N MET A 87 23.75 -16.73 -9.51
CA MET A 87 24.42 -18.05 -9.59
C MET A 87 24.91 -18.34 -11.01
N ARG A 88 24.10 -18.03 -12.04
CA ARG A 88 24.44 -18.25 -13.45
C ARG A 88 25.58 -17.35 -13.92
N VAL A 89 25.59 -16.08 -13.51
CA VAL A 89 26.57 -15.08 -13.95
C VAL A 89 27.88 -15.22 -13.19
N ASP A 90 27.83 -15.40 -11.87
CA ASP A 90 29.01 -15.42 -11.00
C ASP A 90 29.56 -16.82 -10.75
N GLY A 91 28.81 -17.89 -11.09
CA GLY A 91 29.23 -19.27 -10.91
C GLY A 91 29.33 -19.71 -9.44
N VAL A 92 28.55 -19.08 -8.56
CA VAL A 92 28.55 -19.34 -7.10
C VAL A 92 27.37 -20.19 -6.66
N GLU A 93 27.49 -20.84 -5.50
CA GLU A 93 26.39 -21.60 -4.90
C GLU A 93 25.28 -20.69 -4.36
N TRP A 94 24.08 -21.25 -4.20
CA TRP A 94 22.89 -20.53 -3.73
C TRP A 94 23.11 -19.72 -2.44
N PRO A 95 23.77 -20.25 -1.37
CA PRO A 95 23.98 -19.48 -0.14
C PRO A 95 24.83 -18.23 -0.33
N GLU A 96 25.76 -18.23 -1.29
CA GLU A 96 26.61 -17.09 -1.61
C GLU A 96 25.87 -16.08 -2.49
N ALA A 97 25.16 -16.56 -3.51
CA ALA A 97 24.29 -15.73 -4.35
C ALA A 97 23.23 -15.00 -3.51
N ASN A 98 22.61 -15.69 -2.55
CA ASN A 98 21.63 -15.07 -1.64
C ASN A 98 22.23 -13.93 -0.80
N LYS A 99 23.49 -14.07 -0.34
CA LYS A 99 24.20 -12.97 0.35
C LYS A 99 24.40 -11.77 -0.57
N VAL A 100 24.70 -11.99 -1.86
CA VAL A 100 24.85 -10.92 -2.85
C VAL A 100 23.52 -10.20 -3.07
N VAL A 101 22.42 -10.95 -3.27
CA VAL A 101 21.07 -10.38 -3.42
C VAL A 101 20.64 -9.60 -2.18
N HIS A 102 20.91 -10.10 -0.97
CA HIS A 102 20.67 -9.33 0.26
C HIS A 102 21.47 -8.03 0.34
N LYS A 103 22.72 -8.01 -0.16
CA LYS A 103 23.50 -6.76 -0.27
C LYS A 103 22.86 -5.78 -1.26
N MET A 104 22.35 -6.28 -2.39
CA MET A 104 21.61 -5.46 -3.37
C MET A 104 20.32 -4.89 -2.77
N ALA A 105 19.55 -5.71 -2.05
CA ALA A 105 18.34 -5.27 -1.35
C ALA A 105 18.67 -4.19 -0.31
N ALA A 106 19.70 -4.39 0.51
CA ALA A 106 20.13 -3.40 1.50
C ALA A 106 20.62 -2.08 0.85
N ALA A 107 21.22 -2.14 -0.34
CA ALA A 107 21.60 -0.95 -1.10
C ALA A 107 20.36 -0.22 -1.65
N ASN A 108 19.37 -0.95 -2.14
CA ASN A 108 18.08 -0.40 -2.59
C ASN A 108 17.33 0.30 -1.45
N ASP A 109 17.29 -0.30 -0.26
CA ASP A 109 16.63 0.27 0.93
C ASP A 109 17.23 1.63 1.33
N LYS A 110 18.55 1.79 1.20
CA LYS A 110 19.23 3.07 1.44
C LYS A 110 18.82 4.13 0.43
N MET A 111 18.54 3.76 -0.81
CA MET A 111 18.04 4.68 -1.83
C MET A 111 16.59 5.08 -1.56
N LEU A 112 15.74 4.14 -1.13
CA LEU A 112 14.34 4.39 -0.79
C LEU A 112 14.18 5.47 0.27
N GLY A 113 15.03 5.49 1.30
CA GLY A 113 14.96 6.50 2.37
C GLY A 113 15.01 7.94 1.86
N LYS A 114 15.88 8.22 0.88
CA LYS A 114 16.01 9.55 0.27
C LYS A 114 14.82 9.89 -0.63
N THR A 115 14.32 8.91 -1.38
CA THR A 115 13.19 9.10 -2.31
C THR A 115 11.85 9.26 -1.58
N ILE A 116 11.68 8.63 -0.42
CA ILE A 116 10.45 8.68 0.39
C ILE A 116 10.36 9.97 1.23
N LEU A 117 11.50 10.62 1.52
CA LEU A 117 11.56 11.84 2.34
C LEU A 117 10.56 12.94 1.92
N PRO A 118 10.46 13.37 0.64
CA PRO A 118 9.49 14.39 0.24
C PRO A 118 8.04 13.98 0.49
N HIS A 119 7.71 12.70 0.35
CA HIS A 119 6.36 12.20 0.62
C HIS A 119 6.04 12.25 2.12
N LYS A 120 6.99 11.86 2.98
CA LYS A 120 6.86 11.98 4.44
C LYS A 120 6.69 13.43 4.87
N LEU A 121 7.48 14.34 4.30
CA LEU A 121 7.35 15.77 4.54
C LEU A 121 5.97 16.29 4.09
N GLY A 122 5.51 15.87 2.91
CA GLY A 122 4.16 16.21 2.41
C GLY A 122 3.03 15.71 3.31
N ILE A 123 3.12 14.48 3.81
CA ILE A 123 2.15 13.92 4.76
C ILE A 123 2.17 14.71 6.07
N SER A 124 3.34 14.95 6.65
CA SER A 124 3.47 15.68 7.92
C SER A 124 2.96 17.11 7.81
N THR A 125 3.32 17.82 6.73
CA THR A 125 2.86 19.19 6.50
C THR A 125 1.35 19.26 6.31
N ALA A 126 0.75 18.35 5.54
CA ALA A 126 -0.70 18.30 5.34
C ALA A 126 -1.49 17.98 6.62
N VAL A 127 -1.02 17.02 7.42
CA VAL A 127 -1.67 16.68 8.70
C VAL A 127 -1.55 17.85 9.68
N VAL A 128 -0.37 18.44 9.84
CA VAL A 128 -0.17 19.58 10.72
C VAL A 128 -0.99 20.77 10.26
N SER A 129 -1.02 21.07 8.96
CA SER A 129 -1.82 22.19 8.43
C SER A 129 -3.31 22.00 8.66
N GLY A 130 -3.84 20.78 8.46
CA GLY A 130 -5.25 20.49 8.71
C GLY A 130 -5.64 20.55 10.19
N ILE A 131 -4.72 20.19 11.11
CA ILE A 131 -4.95 20.32 12.56
C ILE A 131 -4.85 21.79 12.99
N VAL A 132 -3.83 22.51 12.53
CA VAL A 132 -3.56 23.92 12.90
C VAL A 132 -4.59 24.88 12.32
N SER A 133 -5.24 24.55 11.19
CA SER A 133 -6.29 25.40 10.63
C SER A 133 -7.51 25.54 11.55
N ILE A 134 -7.78 24.57 12.44
CA ILE A 134 -8.92 24.64 13.37
C ILE A 134 -8.72 25.75 14.42
N PRO A 135 -7.66 25.74 15.26
CA PRO A 135 -7.44 26.83 16.22
C PRO A 135 -7.18 28.17 15.54
N LEU A 136 -6.67 28.21 14.31
CA LEU A 136 -6.44 29.46 13.57
C LEU A 136 -7.71 30.30 13.40
N ILE A 137 -8.90 29.69 13.46
CA ILE A 137 -10.19 30.35 13.22
C ILE A 137 -10.96 30.59 14.50
N PHE A 138 -10.79 29.71 15.49
CA PHE A 138 -11.64 29.71 16.67
C PHE A 138 -10.92 30.02 17.98
N HIS A 139 -9.59 30.17 17.98
CA HIS A 139 -8.82 30.53 19.15
C HIS A 139 -8.41 32.01 19.07
N LEU A 140 -9.04 32.85 19.90
CA LEU A 140 -8.88 34.31 19.87
C LEU A 140 -7.42 34.78 19.79
N PRO A 141 -6.48 34.34 20.66
CA PRO A 141 -5.09 34.77 20.56
C PRO A 141 -4.41 34.41 19.23
N THR A 142 -4.76 33.27 18.63
CA THR A 142 -4.20 32.85 17.34
C THR A 142 -4.77 33.68 16.20
N VAL A 143 -6.08 33.94 16.23
CA VAL A 143 -6.79 34.77 15.26
C VAL A 143 -6.27 36.21 15.31
N GLU A 144 -6.13 36.80 16.50
CA GLU A 144 -5.56 38.14 16.70
C GLU A 144 -4.12 38.24 16.21
N LEU A 145 -3.28 37.22 16.52
CA LEU A 145 -1.90 37.16 16.05
C LEU A 145 -1.86 37.15 14.52
N PHE A 146 -2.69 36.33 13.88
CA PHE A 146 -2.77 36.23 12.43
C PHE A 146 -3.30 37.52 11.81
N ASN A 147 -4.36 38.09 12.38
CA ASN A 147 -4.94 39.35 11.95
C ASN A 147 -3.90 40.48 12.02
N ARG A 148 -3.15 40.60 13.12
CA ARG A 148 -2.10 41.62 13.30
C ARG A 148 -0.99 41.53 12.25
N HIS A 149 -0.62 40.33 11.82
CA HIS A 149 0.51 40.14 10.90
C HIS A 149 0.13 40.13 9.43
N PHE A 150 -1.10 39.70 9.07
CA PHE A 150 -1.47 39.42 7.69
C PHE A 150 -2.71 40.17 7.19
N VAL A 151 -3.75 40.31 8.01
CA VAL A 151 -5.08 40.77 7.53
C VAL A 151 -5.36 42.23 7.87
N THR A 152 -4.92 42.69 9.04
CA THR A 152 -5.08 44.07 9.53
C THR A 152 -6.52 44.55 9.59
N SER A 153 -7.49 43.66 9.83
CA SER A 153 -8.90 44.01 10.06
C SER A 153 -9.10 44.59 11.45
N ASP A 154 -10.11 45.45 11.61
CA ASP A 154 -10.51 45.98 12.91
C ASP A 154 -10.94 44.85 13.86
N VAL A 155 -10.49 44.94 15.10
CA VAL A 155 -10.81 43.98 16.16
C VAL A 155 -12.10 44.44 16.85
N PRO A 156 -13.16 43.60 16.93
CA PRO A 156 -14.40 43.93 17.62
C PRO A 156 -14.19 44.26 19.10
N GLU A 157 -15.21 44.84 19.73
CA GLU A 157 -15.17 45.05 21.17
C GLU A 157 -15.05 43.71 21.91
N PRO A 158 -14.35 43.63 23.05
CA PRO A 158 -14.14 42.38 23.78
C PRO A 158 -15.42 41.64 24.18
N LYS A 159 -16.56 42.34 24.27
CA LYS A 159 -17.88 41.78 24.58
C LYS A 159 -18.43 40.89 23.46
N ASP A 160 -18.00 41.12 22.22
CA ASP A 160 -18.44 40.36 21.04
C ASP A 160 -17.45 39.23 20.69
N LEU A 161 -16.53 38.88 21.59
CA LEU A 161 -15.48 37.87 21.38
C LEU A 161 -15.43 36.83 22.52
N GLU A 162 -16.51 36.70 23.29
CA GLU A 162 -16.56 35.84 24.47
C GLU A 162 -16.69 34.36 24.11
N THR A 163 -17.38 34.05 23.01
CA THR A 163 -17.64 32.68 22.58
C THR A 163 -16.82 32.25 21.37
N PHE A 164 -16.52 30.95 21.31
CA PHE A 164 -15.87 30.29 20.17
C PHE A 164 -16.56 30.60 18.82
N TRP A 165 -17.89 30.72 18.83
CA TRP A 165 -18.68 31.01 17.63
C TRP A 165 -18.59 32.46 17.19
N GLU A 166 -18.53 33.42 18.13
CA GLU A 166 -18.35 34.83 17.82
C GLU A 166 -16.94 35.10 17.27
N ILE A 167 -15.91 34.48 17.87
CA ILE A 167 -14.53 34.53 17.35
C ILE A 167 -14.48 33.96 15.93
N GLY A 168 -15.16 32.82 15.70
CA GLY A 168 -15.29 32.22 14.37
C GLY A 168 -16.03 33.11 13.38
N ALA A 169 -17.15 33.72 13.78
CA ALA A 169 -17.92 34.63 12.95
C ALA A 169 -17.10 35.87 12.54
N TRP A 170 -16.30 36.43 13.46
CA TRP A 170 -15.38 37.51 13.15
C TRP A 170 -14.28 37.05 12.18
N SER A 171 -13.64 35.91 12.43
CA SER A 171 -12.56 35.43 11.56
C SER A 171 -13.06 35.05 10.16
N TRP A 172 -14.28 34.54 10.01
CA TRP A 172 -14.92 34.27 8.71
C TRP A 172 -15.31 35.50 7.91
N ASN A 173 -15.27 36.71 8.49
CA ASN A 173 -15.48 37.92 7.70
C ASN A 173 -14.32 38.18 6.72
N TRP A 174 -13.12 37.67 7.03
CA TRP A 174 -11.91 37.87 6.23
C TRP A 174 -11.17 36.57 5.87
N MET A 175 -11.42 35.47 6.57
CA MET A 175 -11.14 34.12 6.08
C MET A 175 -12.35 33.60 5.30
N GLU A 176 -12.14 32.79 4.27
CA GLU A 176 -13.26 32.14 3.59
C GLU A 176 -14.22 31.45 4.61
N PRO A 177 -15.53 31.36 4.31
CA PRO A 177 -16.54 30.87 5.24
C PRO A 177 -16.20 29.50 5.84
N VAL A 178 -16.89 29.09 6.92
CA VAL A 178 -16.81 27.75 7.56
C VAL A 178 -16.58 26.61 6.54
N LEU A 179 -17.31 26.68 5.42
CA LEU A 179 -17.24 25.73 4.32
C LEU A 179 -15.82 25.59 3.74
N GLY A 180 -15.07 26.69 3.60
CA GLY A 180 -13.68 26.70 3.15
C GLY A 180 -12.74 25.99 4.11
N THR A 181 -12.91 26.18 5.42
CA THR A 181 -12.09 25.52 6.45
C THR A 181 -12.36 24.03 6.52
N ALA A 182 -13.63 23.65 6.56
CA ALA A 182 -14.03 22.24 6.52
C ALA A 182 -13.52 21.56 5.23
N SER A 183 -13.64 22.26 4.09
CA SER A 183 -13.10 21.78 2.81
C SER A 183 -11.58 21.64 2.82
N PHE A 184 -10.85 22.58 3.43
CA PHE A 184 -9.40 22.50 3.58
C PHE A 184 -8.96 21.31 4.43
N VAL A 185 -9.63 21.05 5.56
CA VAL A 185 -9.37 19.88 6.40
C VAL A 185 -9.63 18.59 5.61
N LEU A 186 -10.74 18.51 4.88
CA LEU A 186 -11.04 17.35 4.02
C LEU A 186 -10.00 17.19 2.90
N LEU A 187 -9.57 18.28 2.28
CA LEU A 187 -8.58 18.28 1.21
C LEU A 187 -7.20 17.82 1.72
N THR A 188 -6.76 18.30 2.88
CA THR A 188 -5.51 17.85 3.51
C THR A 188 -5.57 16.37 3.89
N MET A 189 -6.73 15.88 4.34
CA MET A 189 -6.96 14.45 4.60
C MET A 189 -6.91 13.61 3.31
N GLN A 190 -7.56 14.07 2.24
CA GLN A 190 -7.56 13.41 0.93
C GLN A 190 -6.15 13.39 0.31
N PHE A 191 -5.43 14.50 0.39
CA PHE A 191 -4.05 14.63 -0.07
C PHE A 191 -3.12 13.69 0.71
N THR A 192 -3.24 13.68 2.04
CA THR A 192 -2.49 12.75 2.90
C THR A 192 -2.74 11.31 2.49
N ARG A 193 -4.01 10.91 2.32
CA ARG A 193 -4.37 9.56 1.87
C ARG A 193 -3.72 9.22 0.52
N ASN A 194 -3.72 10.15 -0.43
CA ASN A 194 -3.11 9.94 -1.75
C ASN A 194 -1.59 9.73 -1.64
N LEU A 195 -0.89 10.54 -0.83
CA LEU A 195 0.54 10.37 -0.57
C LEU A 195 0.86 9.06 0.15
N MET A 196 -0.01 8.59 1.06
CA MET A 196 0.16 7.30 1.73
C MET A 196 0.06 6.13 0.73
N VAL A 197 -0.87 6.22 -0.22
CA VAL A 197 -1.02 5.22 -1.29
C VAL A 197 0.16 5.26 -2.25
N SER A 198 0.69 6.43 -2.58
CA SER A 198 1.79 6.55 -3.55
C SER A 198 3.11 5.96 -3.05
N ILE A 199 3.34 5.93 -1.74
CA ILE A 199 4.52 5.30 -1.12
C ILE A 199 4.28 3.84 -0.71
N ASP A 200 3.16 3.24 -1.16
CA ASP A 200 2.70 1.91 -0.78
C ASP A 200 2.70 1.69 0.75
N MET A 201 2.37 2.75 1.51
CA MET A 201 2.27 2.61 2.95
C MET A 201 1.06 1.78 3.27
N GLN A 202 1.33 0.60 3.82
CA GLN A 202 0.33 -0.39 4.12
C GLN A 202 -0.78 0.23 4.99
N PRO A 203 -2.05 0.20 4.54
CA PRO A 203 -3.15 0.73 5.31
C PRO A 203 -3.29 -0.02 6.63
N TRP A 204 -3.95 0.60 7.62
CA TRP A 204 -4.22 -0.02 8.93
C TRP A 204 -4.78 -1.44 8.82
N THR A 205 -5.60 -1.69 7.81
CA THR A 205 -6.17 -3.00 7.50
C THR A 205 -5.10 -4.07 7.21
N SER A 206 -4.05 -3.77 6.45
CA SER A 206 -2.93 -4.68 6.19
C SER A 206 -2.13 -4.99 7.45
N ARG A 207 -1.93 -3.98 8.32
CA ARG A 207 -1.27 -4.18 9.62
C ARG A 207 -2.09 -5.11 10.50
N MET A 208 -3.40 -4.90 10.56
CA MET A 208 -4.33 -5.76 11.31
C MET A 208 -4.35 -7.19 10.77
N ARG A 209 -4.33 -7.38 9.45
CA ARG A 209 -4.23 -8.72 8.82
C ARG A 209 -2.94 -9.43 9.21
N SER A 210 -1.81 -8.72 9.18
CA SER A 210 -0.51 -9.29 9.57
C SER A 210 -0.48 -9.69 11.04
N TYR A 211 -1.03 -8.85 11.93
CA TYR A 211 -1.14 -9.18 13.35
C TYR A 211 -2.00 -10.43 13.60
N ARG A 212 -3.15 -10.54 12.92
CA ARG A 212 -4.01 -11.73 13.00
C ARG A 212 -3.33 -12.98 12.44
N ALA A 213 -2.60 -12.82 11.34
CA ALA A 213 -1.83 -13.89 10.72
C ALA A 213 -0.76 -14.43 11.68
N ASP A 214 -0.10 -13.53 12.42
CA ASP A 214 0.91 -13.89 13.43
C ASP A 214 0.31 -14.62 14.62
N GLN A 215 -0.83 -14.14 15.13
CA GLN A 215 -1.54 -14.85 16.20
C GLN A 215 -1.99 -16.26 15.76
N LEU A 216 -2.50 -16.41 14.53
CA LEU A 216 -2.92 -17.72 14.05
C LEU A 216 -1.73 -18.67 13.89
N ALA A 217 -0.62 -18.18 13.34
CA ALA A 217 0.60 -18.97 13.21
C ALA A 217 1.17 -19.39 14.58
N ALA A 218 1.07 -18.52 15.60
CA ALA A 218 1.48 -18.87 16.96
C ALA A 218 0.59 -19.95 17.59
N LYS A 219 -0.71 -19.96 17.26
CA LYS A 219 -1.67 -20.94 17.78
C LYS A 219 -1.56 -22.32 17.13
N TYR A 220 -1.12 -22.38 15.87
CA TYR A 220 -0.98 -23.63 15.11
C TYR A 220 0.45 -23.85 14.61
N PRO A 221 1.42 -24.08 15.52
CA PRO A 221 2.84 -24.20 15.17
C PRO A 221 3.18 -25.45 14.34
N GLN A 222 2.28 -26.43 14.27
CA GLN A 222 2.47 -27.65 13.49
C GLN A 222 2.44 -27.44 11.96
N TYR A 223 1.89 -26.32 11.49
CA TYR A 223 1.84 -25.99 10.07
C TYR A 223 2.90 -24.96 9.70
N ASN A 224 3.23 -24.88 8.41
CA ASN A 224 4.15 -23.87 7.92
C ASN A 224 3.58 -22.46 8.17
N ARG A 225 4.33 -21.66 8.94
CA ARG A 225 3.97 -20.29 9.33
C ARG A 225 3.71 -19.38 8.13
N ASN A 226 4.45 -19.54 7.03
CA ASN A 226 4.30 -18.69 5.84
C ASN A 226 2.97 -18.98 5.14
N ILE A 227 2.64 -20.25 4.95
CA ILE A 227 1.38 -20.69 4.34
C ILE A 227 0.18 -20.20 5.17
N LEU A 228 0.24 -20.36 6.50
CA LEU A 228 -0.81 -19.85 7.39
C LEU A 228 -0.96 -18.33 7.30
N ARG A 229 0.16 -17.60 7.22
CA ARG A 229 0.13 -16.15 7.10
C ARG A 229 -0.51 -15.70 5.79
N ASP A 230 -0.16 -16.35 4.69
CA ASP A 230 -0.68 -16.02 3.36
C ASP A 230 -2.17 -16.37 3.25
N PHE A 231 -2.59 -17.49 3.83
CA PHE A 231 -4.00 -17.86 3.95
C PHE A 231 -4.81 -16.78 4.70
N VAL A 232 -4.31 -16.28 5.83
CA VAL A 232 -5.01 -15.23 6.59
C VAL A 232 -5.03 -13.90 5.86
N LYS A 233 -3.97 -13.57 5.12
CA LYS A 233 -3.89 -12.32 4.34
C LYS A 233 -4.84 -12.31 3.15
N THR A 234 -5.06 -13.47 2.52
CA THR A 234 -5.96 -13.64 1.36
C THR A 234 -7.42 -13.84 1.76
N ALA A 235 -7.70 -14.33 2.98
CA ALA A 235 -9.06 -14.55 3.44
C ALA A 235 -9.92 -13.26 3.45
N PRO A 236 -11.12 -13.25 2.85
CA PRO A 236 -12.00 -12.10 2.86
C PRO A 236 -12.50 -11.79 4.28
N PHE A 237 -12.57 -10.50 4.62
CA PHE A 237 -13.00 -10.08 5.95
C PHE A 237 -14.51 -10.31 6.18
N ALA A 238 -15.33 -10.11 5.15
CA ALA A 238 -16.79 -10.12 5.23
C ALA A 238 -17.39 -11.52 5.48
N GLN A 239 -16.73 -12.58 5.01
CA GLN A 239 -17.23 -13.96 5.10
C GLN A 239 -17.34 -14.50 6.53
N ARG A 240 -16.85 -13.75 7.53
CA ARG A 240 -16.90 -14.14 8.96
C ARG A 240 -17.98 -13.43 9.78
N LEU A 241 -18.59 -12.37 9.25
CA LEU A 241 -19.67 -11.63 9.93
C LEU A 241 -21.05 -12.23 9.62
N GLY A 242 -21.20 -12.85 8.45
CA GLY A 242 -22.29 -13.79 8.22
C GLY A 242 -21.89 -15.08 8.91
N GLY A 243 -22.40 -15.29 10.13
CA GLY A 243 -22.20 -16.55 10.86
C GLY A 243 -22.38 -17.71 9.90
N THR A 244 -21.41 -18.61 9.84
CA THR A 244 -21.59 -19.88 9.16
C THR A 244 -22.90 -20.45 9.70
N PRO A 245 -23.95 -20.65 8.87
CA PRO A 245 -25.09 -21.42 9.31
C PRO A 245 -24.50 -22.74 9.73
N GLU A 246 -24.46 -22.98 11.04
CA GLU A 246 -23.95 -24.22 11.57
C GLU A 246 -24.70 -25.32 10.85
N ALA A 247 -23.93 -26.22 10.23
CA ALA A 247 -24.43 -27.49 9.77
C ALA A 247 -24.97 -28.21 11.01
N SER A 248 -26.26 -27.98 11.29
CA SER A 248 -27.07 -28.80 12.16
C SER A 248 -27.24 -30.13 11.46
N SER A 249 -26.32 -31.05 11.74
CA SER A 249 -26.41 -32.47 11.40
C SER A 249 -25.96 -33.26 12.61
#